data_AF-A0A7X7YV96-F1
#
_entry.id   AF-A0A7X7YV96-F1
#
_cell.length_a   1.000
_cell.length_b   1.000
_cell.length_c   1.000
_cell.angle_alpha   90.00
_cell.angle_beta   90.00
_cell.angle_gamma   90.00
#
_symmetry.space_group_name_H-M   'P 1'
#
loop_
_entity.id
_entity.type
_entity.pdbx_description
1 polymer ?
#
loop_
_entity_poly.entity_id
_entity_poly.type
_entity_poly.pdbx_seq_one_letter_code
_entity_poly.pdbx_strand_id
1 'polypeptide(L)'
;MTLPVWMGIAIAGLLAVIVVLLGLLAVSILERRWEAQRPAMVVRPIAQWEPDNAVWGQNYPREYESYLKTRISDTQTKYGGSYPRNYLEGDPLQVILFAGYGFSKDYLQGRGHYHAVEDVSKTARITKPFNAGTCWTCKSTDVPRLMAKMGVKEFYAANFHDLAGEVTHPIGCQDCHDPETLKLRITRPALREAFAAMGKDIDQATHQEMRSLICANCHVEYYFRTDEKEGLKNYLTFPWTKGTTLEDVMAYYDGIEHKDYVHAISGTPIVKAQHPDYELYRTGVHAYRNVSCADCHMP
;
A
#
# COMPACT_ATOMS: atom_id res chain seq x y z
N MET A 1 0.91 34.34 -60.27
CA MET A 1 0.57 32.90 -60.42
C MET A 1 -0.82 32.70 -59.86
N THR A 2 -1.82 32.45 -60.71
CA THR A 2 -3.19 32.17 -60.28
C THR A 2 -3.25 30.74 -59.76
N LEU A 3 -3.71 30.54 -58.51
CA LEU A 3 -3.90 29.18 -57.98
C LEU A 3 -4.89 28.43 -58.90
N PRO A 4 -4.56 27.22 -59.35
CA PRO A 4 -5.47 26.45 -60.17
C PRO A 4 -6.70 26.01 -59.35
N VAL A 5 -7.87 25.99 -59.99
CA VAL A 5 -9.18 25.77 -59.34
C VAL A 5 -9.23 24.46 -58.51
N TRP A 6 -8.55 23.41 -58.96
CA TRP A 6 -8.45 22.14 -58.21
C TRP A 6 -7.80 22.30 -56.83
N MET A 7 -6.90 23.27 -56.68
CA MET A 7 -6.22 23.54 -55.42
C MET A 7 -7.17 24.20 -54.41
N GLY A 8 -8.10 25.04 -54.88
CA GLY A 8 -9.18 25.58 -54.04
C GLY A 8 -10.15 24.49 -53.55
N ILE A 9 -10.53 23.56 -54.43
CA ILE A 9 -11.37 22.41 -54.09
C ILE A 9 -10.65 21.48 -53.09
N ALA A 10 -9.36 21.22 -53.30
CA ALA A 10 -8.55 20.41 -52.39
C ALA A 10 -8.43 21.04 -51.00
N ILE A 11 -8.20 22.36 -50.91
CA ILE A 11 -8.13 23.10 -49.64
C ILE A 11 -9.48 23.07 -48.93
N ALA A 12 -10.59 23.31 -49.64
CA ALA A 12 -11.93 23.26 -49.06
C ALA A 12 -12.27 21.85 -48.56
N GLY A 13 -11.92 20.80 -49.32
CA GLY A 13 -12.10 19.41 -48.91
C GLY A 13 -11.28 19.05 -47.68
N LEU A 14 -10.02 19.49 -47.62
CA LEU A 14 -9.14 19.28 -46.45
C LEU A 14 -9.69 19.99 -45.21
N LEU A 15 -10.13 21.25 -45.34
CA LEU A 15 -10.74 22.00 -44.24
C LEU A 15 -12.02 21.33 -43.73
N ALA A 16 -12.87 20.82 -44.61
CA ALA A 16 -14.07 20.09 -44.23
C ALA A 16 -13.72 18.83 -43.42
N VAL A 17 -12.71 18.06 -43.85
CA VAL A 17 -12.23 16.88 -43.11
C VAL A 17 -11.69 17.27 -41.73
N ILE A 18 -10.88 18.33 -41.64
CA ILE A 18 -10.33 18.81 -40.36
C ILE A 18 -11.45 19.22 -39.40
N VAL A 19 -12.46 19.96 -39.87
CA VAL A 19 -13.60 20.38 -39.05
C VAL A 19 -14.39 19.18 -38.55
N VAL A 20 -14.62 18.17 -39.39
CA VAL A 20 -15.29 16.93 -38.98
C VAL A 20 -14.48 16.19 -37.91
N LEU A 21 -13.16 16.06 -38.08
CA LEU A 21 -12.29 15.40 -37.10
C LEU A 21 -12.26 16.15 -35.76
N LEU A 22 -12.19 17.49 -35.78
CA LEU A 22 -12.26 18.30 -34.56
C LEU A 22 -13.63 18.21 -33.88
N GLY A 23 -14.71 18.13 -34.67
CA GLY A 23 -16.06 17.89 -34.15
C GLY A 23 -16.18 16.54 -33.45
N LEU A 24 -15.68 15.47 -34.08
CA LEU A 24 -15.65 14.13 -33.48
C LEU A 24 -14.80 14.08 -32.20
N LEU A 25 -13.65 14.77 -32.19
CA LEU A 25 -12.81 14.88 -31.00
C LEU A 25 -13.55 15.63 -29.87
N ALA A 26 -14.22 16.74 -30.18
CA ALA A 26 -14.98 17.51 -29.21
C ALA A 26 -16.13 16.68 -28.61
N VAL A 27 -16.88 15.94 -29.44
CA VAL A 27 -17.93 15.03 -28.98
C VAL A 27 -17.35 13.94 -28.07
N SER A 28 -16.24 13.31 -28.47
CA SER A 28 -15.55 12.30 -27.66
C SER A 28 -15.09 12.85 -26.30
N ILE A 29 -14.55 14.07 -26.27
CA ILE A 29 -14.14 14.73 -25.01
C ILE A 29 -15.36 15.02 -24.12
N LEU A 30 -16.44 15.53 -24.70
CA LEU A 30 -17.66 15.85 -23.97
C LEU A 30 -18.32 14.59 -23.41
N GLU A 31 -18.46 13.54 -24.22
CA GLU A 31 -19.03 12.26 -23.83
C GLU A 31 -18.22 11.62 -22.71
N ARG A 32 -16.89 11.56 -22.83
CA ARG A 32 -16.01 11.04 -21.78
C ARG A 32 -16.05 11.88 -20.50
N ARG A 33 -16.17 13.21 -20.60
CA ARG A 33 -16.38 14.08 -19.43
C ARG A 33 -17.71 13.79 -18.75
N TRP A 34 -18.77 13.57 -19.53
CA TRP A 34 -20.09 13.20 -19.02
C TRP A 34 -20.09 11.81 -18.37
N GLU A 35 -19.44 10.82 -18.98
CA GLU A 35 -19.25 9.48 -18.40
C GLU A 35 -18.45 9.53 -17.10
N ALA A 36 -17.37 10.32 -17.06
CA ALA A 36 -16.55 10.50 -15.85
C ALA A 36 -17.32 11.21 -14.72
N GLN A 37 -18.34 12.00 -15.04
CA GLN A 37 -19.21 12.67 -14.07
C GLN A 37 -20.38 11.81 -13.61
N ARG A 38 -20.70 10.69 -14.30
CA ARG A 38 -21.71 9.76 -13.80
C ARG A 38 -21.14 9.06 -12.56
N PRO A 39 -21.78 9.19 -11.39
CA PRO A 39 -21.44 8.32 -10.28
C PRO A 39 -21.61 6.89 -10.75
N ALA A 40 -20.63 6.03 -10.50
CA ALA A 40 -20.83 4.60 -10.63
C ALA A 40 -22.14 4.25 -9.92
N MET A 41 -23.06 3.57 -10.60
CA MET A 41 -24.33 3.21 -9.99
C MET A 41 -24.02 2.27 -8.82
N VAL A 42 -24.09 2.79 -7.60
CA VAL A 42 -24.03 1.98 -6.39
C VAL A 42 -25.33 1.19 -6.36
N VAL A 43 -25.26 -0.05 -6.85
CA VAL A 43 -26.39 -0.98 -6.89
C VAL A 43 -26.80 -1.36 -5.47
N ARG A 44 -25.83 -1.41 -4.54
CA ARG A 44 -26.02 -1.78 -3.13
C ARG A 44 -25.16 -0.92 -2.20
N PRO A 45 -25.71 -0.38 -1.11
CA PRO A 45 -24.90 0.31 -0.10
C PRO A 45 -23.80 -0.61 0.46
N ILE A 46 -22.60 -0.06 0.64
CA ILE A 46 -21.48 -0.75 1.28
C ILE A 46 -21.41 -0.27 2.72
N ALA A 47 -21.36 -1.20 3.69
CA ALA A 47 -21.32 -0.85 5.09
C ALA A 47 -19.98 -0.17 5.48
N GLN A 48 -20.03 0.68 6.51
CA GLN A 48 -18.81 1.19 7.13
C GLN A 48 -18.00 0.02 7.67
N TRP A 49 -16.74 -0.07 7.24
CA TRP A 49 -15.82 -1.17 7.53
C TRP A 49 -16.18 -2.53 6.92
N GLU A 50 -16.94 -2.58 5.82
CA GLU A 50 -17.18 -3.82 5.05
C GLU A 50 -15.87 -4.48 4.60
N PRO A 51 -15.46 -5.62 5.18
CA PRO A 51 -14.16 -6.21 4.89
C PRO A 51 -14.18 -7.11 3.65
N ASP A 52 -15.34 -7.62 3.21
CA ASP A 52 -15.41 -8.58 2.11
C ASP A 52 -15.32 -7.88 0.75
N ASN A 53 -14.17 -8.06 0.09
CA ASN A 53 -13.91 -7.52 -1.24
C ASN A 53 -14.96 -7.93 -2.29
N ALA A 54 -15.63 -9.08 -2.13
CA ALA A 54 -16.70 -9.51 -3.03
C ALA A 54 -17.96 -8.65 -2.91
N VAL A 55 -18.25 -8.09 -1.73
CA VAL A 55 -19.36 -7.14 -1.53
C VAL A 55 -19.09 -5.86 -2.30
N TRP A 56 -17.86 -5.35 -2.27
CA TRP A 56 -17.43 -4.20 -3.08
C TRP A 56 -17.54 -4.51 -4.59
N GLY A 57 -17.15 -5.72 -5.00
CA GLY A 57 -17.22 -6.18 -6.39
C GLY A 57 -18.64 -6.23 -6.98
N GLN A 58 -19.69 -6.25 -6.17
CA GLN A 58 -21.07 -6.15 -6.66
C GLN A 58 -21.37 -4.78 -7.29
N ASN A 59 -20.71 -3.72 -6.79
CA ASN A 59 -20.83 -2.36 -7.33
C ASN A 59 -19.69 -2.03 -8.32
N TYR A 60 -18.50 -2.61 -8.12
CA TYR A 60 -17.28 -2.30 -8.86
C TYR A 60 -16.65 -3.57 -9.48
N PRO A 61 -17.35 -4.25 -10.40
CA PRO A 61 -16.94 -5.55 -10.91
C PRO A 61 -15.60 -5.49 -11.67
N ARG A 62 -15.33 -4.40 -12.39
CA ARG A 62 -14.08 -4.25 -13.16
C ARG A 62 -12.86 -4.13 -12.25
N GLU A 63 -12.96 -3.30 -11.22
CA GLU A 63 -11.92 -3.09 -10.22
C GLU A 63 -11.70 -4.38 -9.42
N TYR A 64 -12.78 -5.06 -9.04
CA TYR A 64 -12.71 -6.34 -8.32
C TYR A 64 -12.07 -7.45 -9.18
N GLU A 65 -12.45 -7.59 -10.45
CA GLU A 65 -11.81 -8.55 -11.36
C GLU A 65 -10.32 -8.26 -11.57
N SER A 66 -9.94 -6.98 -11.63
CA SER A 66 -8.53 -6.57 -11.68
C SER A 66 -7.80 -6.96 -10.40
N TYR A 67 -8.39 -6.68 -9.23
CA TYR A 67 -7.87 -7.08 -7.93
C TYR A 67 -7.67 -8.60 -7.84
N LEU A 68 -8.62 -9.40 -8.32
CA LEU A 68 -8.52 -10.86 -8.32
C LEU A 68 -7.33 -11.37 -9.13
N LYS A 69 -6.80 -10.61 -10.09
CA LYS A 69 -5.56 -11.01 -10.80
C LYS A 69 -4.35 -11.05 -9.88
N THR A 70 -4.39 -10.40 -8.72
CA THR A 70 -3.32 -10.52 -7.70
C THR A 70 -3.20 -11.94 -7.11
N ARG A 71 -4.18 -12.83 -7.36
CA ARG A 71 -4.06 -14.26 -7.04
C ARG A 71 -2.98 -14.97 -7.87
N ILE A 72 -2.64 -14.43 -9.05
CA ILE A 72 -1.64 -15.01 -9.96
C ILE A 72 -0.27 -14.91 -9.31
N SER A 73 0.33 -16.04 -8.97
CA SER A 73 1.59 -16.14 -8.21
C SER A 73 2.67 -17.00 -8.90
N ASP A 74 2.59 -17.13 -10.23
CA ASP A 74 3.51 -17.94 -11.04
C ASP A 74 4.52 -17.08 -11.83
N THR A 75 4.36 -15.76 -11.83
CA THR A 75 5.20 -14.86 -12.63
C THR A 75 6.57 -14.68 -12.00
N GLN A 76 7.62 -14.94 -12.77
CA GLN A 76 9.01 -14.74 -12.39
C GLN A 76 9.68 -13.73 -13.33
N THR A 77 10.16 -12.61 -12.80
CA THR A 77 11.05 -11.69 -13.52
C THR A 77 12.48 -11.83 -13.00
N LYS A 78 13.46 -11.18 -13.63
CA LYS A 78 14.88 -11.31 -13.23
C LYS A 78 15.13 -11.08 -11.72
N TYR A 79 14.47 -10.10 -11.12
CA TYR A 79 14.68 -9.69 -9.73
C TYR A 79 13.41 -9.67 -8.88
N GLY A 80 12.26 -10.04 -9.45
CA GLY A 80 10.97 -9.96 -8.77
C GLY A 80 9.95 -10.90 -9.39
N GLY A 81 8.70 -10.43 -9.45
CA GLY A 81 7.54 -11.21 -9.89
C GLY A 81 6.60 -11.56 -8.74
N SER A 82 5.56 -12.32 -9.03
CA SER A 82 4.57 -12.77 -8.04
C SER A 82 4.86 -14.17 -7.49
N TYR A 83 5.89 -14.84 -8.01
CA TYR A 83 6.37 -16.11 -7.46
C TYR A 83 7.06 -15.87 -6.11
N PRO A 84 6.68 -16.60 -5.03
CA PRO A 84 7.24 -16.42 -3.70
C PRO A 84 8.64 -17.05 -3.60
N ARG A 85 9.64 -16.37 -4.20
CA ARG A 85 11.05 -16.76 -4.13
C ARG A 85 11.48 -16.84 -2.67
N ASN A 86 12.15 -17.93 -2.30
CA ASN A 86 12.75 -18.05 -0.99
C ASN A 86 14.09 -17.29 -0.96
N TYR A 87 14.12 -16.16 -0.26
CA TYR A 87 15.35 -15.35 -0.15
C TYR A 87 16.44 -16.05 0.66
N LEU A 88 16.07 -16.91 1.61
CA LEU A 88 17.04 -17.66 2.41
C LEU A 88 17.70 -18.80 1.62
N GLU A 89 16.97 -19.38 0.67
CA GLU A 89 17.53 -20.38 -0.25
C GLU A 89 18.38 -19.72 -1.34
N GLY A 90 17.93 -18.59 -1.88
CA GLY A 90 18.65 -17.83 -2.90
C GLY A 90 19.93 -17.16 -2.38
N ASP A 91 19.94 -16.74 -1.11
CA ASP A 91 21.10 -16.19 -0.42
C ASP A 91 21.17 -16.67 1.04
N PRO A 92 21.83 -17.81 1.29
CA PRO A 92 21.95 -18.39 2.63
C PRO A 92 22.67 -17.50 3.64
N LEU A 93 23.43 -16.48 3.21
CA LEU A 93 24.03 -15.52 4.13
C LEU A 93 22.99 -14.71 4.90
N GLN A 94 21.77 -14.60 4.39
CA GLN A 94 20.66 -13.94 5.10
C GLN A 94 20.25 -14.70 6.37
N VAL A 95 20.42 -16.03 6.41
CA VAL A 95 20.19 -16.82 7.63
C VAL A 95 21.18 -16.40 8.72
N ILE A 96 22.44 -16.16 8.34
CA ILE A 96 23.48 -15.66 9.25
C ILE A 96 23.15 -14.22 9.64
N LEU A 97 22.85 -13.34 8.68
CA LEU A 97 22.55 -11.92 8.93
C LEU A 97 21.39 -11.72 9.91
N PHE A 98 20.37 -12.57 9.83
CA PHE A 98 19.20 -12.53 10.69
C PHE A 98 19.27 -13.49 11.88
N ALA A 99 20.46 -13.99 12.25
CA ALA A 99 20.61 -14.97 13.32
C ALA A 99 20.02 -14.46 14.64
N GLY A 100 19.08 -15.23 15.20
CA GLY A 100 18.33 -14.87 16.40
C GLY A 100 17.01 -14.13 16.15
N TYR A 101 16.67 -13.83 14.89
CA TYR A 101 15.46 -13.13 14.50
C TYR A 101 14.57 -13.95 13.57
N GLY A 102 13.26 -13.69 13.55
CA GLY A 102 12.28 -14.49 12.81
C GLY A 102 12.59 -14.65 11.32
N PHE A 103 13.17 -13.61 10.70
CA PHE A 103 13.54 -13.60 9.28
C PHE A 103 14.60 -14.65 8.91
N SER A 104 15.38 -15.19 9.87
CA SER A 104 16.29 -16.31 9.60
C SER A 104 15.58 -17.66 9.40
N LYS A 105 14.30 -17.75 9.77
CA LYS A 105 13.50 -18.99 9.69
C LYS A 105 12.71 -19.10 8.39
N ASP A 106 12.17 -17.98 7.94
CA ASP A 106 11.34 -17.91 6.74
C ASP A 106 11.31 -16.47 6.24
N TYR A 107 11.69 -16.28 4.97
CA TYR A 107 11.66 -14.99 4.30
C TYR A 107 11.45 -15.19 2.80
N LEU A 108 10.19 -15.05 2.38
CA LEU A 108 9.78 -15.16 0.97
C LEU A 108 9.54 -13.78 0.37
N GLN A 109 9.77 -13.67 -0.94
CA GLN A 109 9.34 -12.53 -1.73
C GLN A 109 7.83 -12.32 -1.62
N GLY A 110 7.43 -11.06 -1.46
CA GLY A 110 6.02 -10.69 -1.47
C GLY A 110 5.34 -11.07 -2.80
N ARG A 111 4.14 -11.65 -2.70
CA ARG A 111 3.25 -11.91 -3.83
C ARG A 111 2.01 -11.01 -3.73
N GLY A 112 1.01 -11.23 -4.58
CA GLY A 112 -0.15 -10.35 -4.66
C GLY A 112 -0.97 -10.27 -3.37
N HIS A 113 -1.61 -9.12 -3.16
CA HIS A 113 -2.40 -8.78 -1.97
C HIS A 113 -3.43 -9.83 -1.55
N TYR A 114 -4.00 -10.55 -2.51
CA TYR A 114 -4.92 -11.67 -2.27
C TYR A 114 -4.38 -12.72 -1.27
N HIS A 115 -3.07 -12.90 -1.23
CA HIS A 115 -2.41 -13.93 -0.41
C HIS A 115 -1.97 -13.42 0.98
N ALA A 116 -2.19 -12.15 1.30
CA ALA A 116 -1.58 -11.52 2.48
C ALA A 116 -1.95 -12.21 3.81
N VAL A 117 -3.22 -12.59 4.00
CA VAL A 117 -3.70 -13.32 5.19
C VAL A 117 -3.18 -14.76 5.20
N GLU A 118 -3.15 -15.43 4.06
CA GLU A 118 -2.61 -16.78 3.93
C GLU A 118 -1.13 -16.82 4.33
N ASP A 119 -0.34 -15.92 3.75
CA ASP A 119 1.11 -15.89 3.90
C ASP A 119 1.55 -15.54 5.32
N VAL A 120 0.89 -14.56 5.95
CA VAL A 120 1.20 -14.21 7.35
C VAL A 120 0.77 -15.31 8.32
N SER A 121 -0.25 -16.09 7.98
CA SER A 121 -0.70 -17.21 8.83
C SER A 121 0.21 -18.44 8.72
N LYS A 122 0.86 -18.62 7.57
CA LYS A 122 1.71 -19.80 7.28
C LYS A 122 3.19 -19.59 7.55
N THR A 123 3.65 -18.34 7.61
CA THR A 123 5.07 -18.06 7.76
C THR A 123 5.63 -18.59 9.08
N ALA A 124 6.84 -19.18 9.03
CA ALA A 124 7.52 -19.69 10.22
C ALA A 124 8.02 -18.58 11.17
N ARG A 125 7.84 -17.30 10.79
CA ARG A 125 8.18 -16.15 11.62
C ARG A 125 7.22 -15.95 12.79
N ILE A 126 5.95 -16.33 12.66
CA ILE A 126 4.96 -16.17 13.74
C ILE A 126 5.22 -17.24 14.81
N THR A 127 5.52 -16.81 16.03
CA THR A 127 5.83 -17.71 17.14
C THR A 127 4.63 -17.96 18.05
N LYS A 128 4.63 -19.12 18.73
CA LYS A 128 3.69 -19.47 19.80
C LYS A 128 4.44 -19.51 21.15
N PRO A 129 3.76 -19.26 22.29
CA PRO A 129 2.32 -18.99 22.43
C PRO A 129 1.90 -17.57 22.07
N PHE A 130 2.85 -16.66 21.88
CA PHE A 130 2.58 -15.24 21.65
C PHE A 130 3.30 -14.70 20.41
N ASN A 131 2.59 -13.84 19.67
CA ASN A 131 3.14 -12.90 18.69
C ASN A 131 2.27 -11.63 18.73
N ALA A 132 2.82 -10.45 18.45
CA ALA A 132 2.05 -9.21 18.52
C ALA A 132 0.90 -9.17 17.50
N GLY A 133 -0.29 -8.75 17.94
CA GLY A 133 -1.47 -8.53 17.08
C GLY A 133 -1.19 -7.51 15.96
N THR A 134 -0.24 -6.59 16.21
CA THR A 134 0.29 -5.63 15.24
C THR A 134 0.72 -6.24 13.91
N CYS A 135 1.16 -7.51 13.88
CA CYS A 135 1.53 -8.18 12.63
C CYS A 135 0.35 -8.33 11.63
N TRP A 136 -0.90 -8.23 12.09
CA TRP A 136 -2.08 -8.22 11.21
C TRP A 136 -2.31 -6.89 10.47
N THR A 137 -1.77 -5.78 10.98
CA THR A 137 -2.16 -4.41 10.59
C THR A 137 -2.18 -4.15 9.08
N CYS A 138 -1.17 -4.68 8.40
CA CYS A 138 -0.92 -4.50 6.98
C CYS A 138 -1.21 -5.78 6.18
N LYS A 139 -2.22 -6.57 6.58
CA LYS A 139 -2.53 -7.87 5.99
C LYS A 139 -3.99 -8.07 5.61
N SER A 140 -4.91 -7.26 6.13
CA SER A 140 -6.34 -7.53 6.00
C SER A 140 -7.21 -6.29 6.10
N THR A 141 -8.32 -6.30 5.37
CA THR A 141 -9.43 -5.34 5.45
C THR A 141 -10.22 -5.44 6.76
N ASP A 142 -10.07 -6.52 7.53
CA ASP A 142 -10.69 -6.67 8.85
C ASP A 142 -10.03 -5.78 9.92
N VAL A 143 -8.79 -5.33 9.70
CA VAL A 143 -8.01 -4.59 10.70
C VAL A 143 -8.71 -3.31 11.15
N PRO A 144 -9.18 -2.41 10.26
CA PRO A 144 -9.81 -1.18 10.71
C PRO A 144 -11.11 -1.42 11.49
N ARG A 145 -11.88 -2.46 11.12
CA ARG A 145 -13.07 -2.90 11.88
C ARG A 145 -12.68 -3.35 13.29
N LEU A 146 -11.62 -4.16 13.41
CA LEU A 146 -11.14 -4.66 14.70
C LEU A 146 -10.63 -3.52 15.58
N MET A 147 -9.82 -2.61 15.04
CA MET A 147 -9.35 -1.42 15.75
C MET A 147 -10.51 -0.53 16.21
N ALA A 148 -11.56 -0.37 15.39
CA ALA A 148 -12.74 0.39 15.77
C ALA A 148 -13.55 -0.30 16.89
N LYS A 149 -13.58 -1.63 16.92
CA LYS A 149 -14.31 -2.43 17.92
C LYS A 149 -13.60 -2.49 19.27
N MET A 150 -12.28 -2.73 19.28
CA MET A 150 -11.53 -3.01 20.51
C MET A 150 -10.63 -1.86 20.97
N GLY A 151 -10.36 -0.89 20.11
CA GLY A 151 -9.36 0.15 20.32
C GLY A 151 -8.01 -0.17 19.66
N VAL A 152 -7.31 0.87 19.20
CA VAL A 152 -6.03 0.73 18.48
C VAL A 152 -4.93 0.16 19.37
N LYS A 153 -4.79 0.67 20.60
CA LYS A 153 -3.77 0.22 21.55
C LYS A 153 -4.00 -1.25 21.94
N GLU A 154 -5.25 -1.60 22.19
CA GLU A 154 -5.69 -2.94 22.53
C GLU A 154 -5.45 -3.92 21.38
N PHE A 155 -5.76 -3.52 20.14
CA PHE A 155 -5.48 -4.34 18.95
C PHE A 155 -3.99 -4.65 18.81
N TYR A 156 -3.11 -3.66 18.96
CA TYR A 156 -1.66 -3.87 18.89
C TYR A 156 -1.12 -4.72 20.03
N ALA A 157 -1.64 -4.51 21.25
CA ALA A 157 -1.23 -5.26 22.44
C ALA A 157 -1.73 -6.71 22.45
N ALA A 158 -2.79 -7.03 21.69
CA ALA A 158 -3.38 -8.36 21.62
C ALA A 158 -2.39 -9.42 21.09
N ASN A 159 -2.72 -10.68 21.34
CA ASN A 159 -1.99 -11.79 20.73
C ASN A 159 -2.51 -12.03 19.30
N PHE A 160 -1.58 -12.16 18.34
CA PHE A 160 -1.87 -12.47 16.94
C PHE A 160 -2.81 -13.68 16.80
N HIS A 161 -2.58 -14.71 17.61
CA HIS A 161 -3.34 -15.97 17.55
C HIS A 161 -4.80 -15.81 17.98
N ASP A 162 -5.09 -14.86 18.87
CA ASP A 162 -6.46 -14.62 19.38
C ASP A 162 -7.32 -13.92 18.32
N LEU A 163 -6.69 -13.16 17.42
CA LEU A 163 -7.37 -12.42 16.35
C LEU A 163 -7.51 -13.23 15.05
N ALA A 164 -6.79 -14.34 14.91
CA ALA A 164 -6.72 -15.09 13.65
C ALA A 164 -8.09 -15.57 13.14
N GLY A 165 -9.06 -15.82 14.03
CA GLY A 165 -10.43 -16.19 13.65
C GLY A 165 -11.29 -15.02 13.15
N GLU A 166 -10.91 -13.77 13.45
CA GLU A 166 -11.62 -12.57 12.97
C GLU A 166 -10.94 -11.91 11.76
N VAL A 167 -9.71 -12.29 11.42
CA VAL A 167 -8.92 -11.72 10.32
C VAL A 167 -8.92 -12.69 9.14
N THR A 168 -9.96 -12.63 8.32
CA THR A 168 -10.20 -13.62 7.24
C THR A 168 -10.13 -13.03 5.84
N HIS A 169 -10.27 -11.71 5.70
CA HIS A 169 -10.30 -11.04 4.40
C HIS A 169 -8.94 -10.43 4.05
N PRO A 170 -8.30 -10.82 2.93
CA PRO A 170 -7.03 -10.24 2.52
C PRO A 170 -7.17 -8.76 2.16
N ILE A 171 -6.03 -8.07 2.08
CA ILE A 171 -5.92 -6.67 1.66
C ILE A 171 -6.79 -6.42 0.43
N GLY A 172 -7.52 -5.31 0.40
CA GLY A 172 -8.41 -4.97 -0.71
C GLY A 172 -9.12 -3.63 -0.57
N CYS A 173 -10.38 -3.56 -1.02
CA CYS A 173 -11.08 -2.31 -1.33
C CYS A 173 -11.18 -1.38 -0.11
N GLN A 174 -11.58 -1.93 1.04
CA GLN A 174 -11.80 -1.20 2.28
C GLN A 174 -10.55 -0.45 2.75
N ASP A 175 -9.36 -1.00 2.50
CA ASP A 175 -8.10 -0.49 3.04
C ASP A 175 -7.77 0.91 2.53
N CYS A 176 -8.25 1.23 1.32
CA CYS A 176 -7.89 2.44 0.61
C CYS A 176 -9.10 3.31 0.25
N HIS A 177 -10.32 2.76 0.19
CA HIS A 177 -11.51 3.48 -0.27
C HIS A 177 -12.53 3.69 0.82
N ASP A 178 -13.14 4.87 0.78
CA ASP A 178 -14.35 5.18 1.53
C ASP A 178 -15.58 4.47 0.92
N PRO A 179 -16.40 3.75 1.70
CA PRO A 179 -17.49 2.93 1.17
C PRO A 179 -18.66 3.76 0.63
N GLU A 180 -18.82 5.02 1.08
CA GLU A 180 -19.89 5.90 0.62
C GLU A 180 -19.47 6.72 -0.60
N THR A 181 -18.24 7.23 -0.60
CA THR A 181 -17.78 8.21 -1.58
C THR A 181 -16.71 7.69 -2.55
N LEU A 182 -16.14 6.51 -2.30
CA LEU A 182 -14.96 5.94 -2.97
C LEU A 182 -13.70 6.77 -2.94
N LYS A 183 -13.70 7.92 -2.23
CA LYS A 183 -12.51 8.73 -2.06
C LYS A 183 -11.41 7.90 -1.39
N LEU A 184 -10.18 8.15 -1.81
CA LEU A 184 -9.02 7.56 -1.17
C LEU A 184 -8.96 8.01 0.29
N ARG A 185 -8.71 7.08 1.20
CA ARG A 185 -8.60 7.35 2.63
C ARG A 185 -7.47 6.57 3.27
N ILE A 186 -6.92 7.13 4.34
CA ILE A 186 -5.96 6.47 5.21
C ILE A 186 -6.72 5.81 6.35
N THR A 187 -6.63 4.48 6.42
CA THR A 187 -7.44 3.65 7.32
C THR A 187 -6.68 3.18 8.56
N ARG A 188 -5.35 3.34 8.58
CA ARG A 188 -4.49 2.99 9.72
C ARG A 188 -3.96 4.25 10.40
N PRO A 189 -3.89 4.28 11.74
CA PRO A 189 -3.47 5.48 12.46
C PRO A 189 -1.97 5.79 12.28
N ALA A 190 -1.12 4.77 12.18
CA ALA A 190 0.35 4.93 12.16
C ALA A 190 0.86 5.92 11.10
N LEU A 191 0.28 5.91 9.88
CA LEU A 191 0.67 6.86 8.84
C LEU A 191 0.28 8.31 9.20
N ARG A 192 -0.92 8.51 9.76
CA ARG A 192 -1.40 9.83 10.19
C ARG A 192 -0.54 10.37 11.34
N GLU A 193 -0.22 9.50 12.30
CA GLU A 193 0.65 9.81 13.44
C GLU A 193 2.06 10.17 12.98
N ALA A 194 2.62 9.45 12.01
CA ALA A 194 3.93 9.74 11.44
C ALA A 194 3.96 11.11 10.73
N PHE A 195 2.91 11.45 9.99
CA PHE A 195 2.76 12.79 9.39
C PHE A 195 2.65 13.88 10.45
N ALA A 196 1.84 13.66 11.49
CA ALA A 196 1.71 14.58 12.61
C ALA A 196 3.04 14.79 13.35
N ALA A 197 3.83 13.73 13.55
CA ALA A 197 5.17 13.80 14.14
C ALA A 197 6.16 14.63 13.31
N MET A 198 5.98 14.67 11.98
CA MET A 198 6.71 15.57 11.09
C MET A 198 6.13 16.99 11.02
N GLY A 199 5.08 17.31 11.79
CA GLY A 199 4.38 18.59 11.75
C GLY A 199 3.55 18.79 10.47
N LYS A 200 3.10 17.71 9.83
CA LYS A 200 2.31 17.74 8.59
C LYS A 200 0.90 17.21 8.82
N ASP A 201 -0.08 17.88 8.23
CA ASP A 201 -1.45 17.38 8.16
C ASP A 201 -1.63 16.54 6.88
N ILE A 202 -1.85 15.23 7.06
CA ILE A 202 -2.04 14.29 5.95
C ILE A 202 -3.36 14.53 5.20
N ASP A 203 -4.36 15.17 5.82
CA ASP A 203 -5.64 15.47 5.16
C ASP A 203 -5.54 16.64 4.16
N GLN A 204 -4.42 17.36 4.15
CA GLN A 204 -4.08 18.34 3.11
C GLN A 204 -3.47 17.72 1.85
N ALA A 205 -3.25 16.39 1.84
CA ALA A 205 -2.67 15.71 0.69
C ALA A 205 -3.56 15.87 -0.55
N THR A 206 -2.95 16.25 -1.66
CA THR A 206 -3.59 16.28 -2.98
C THR A 206 -3.97 14.87 -3.43
N HIS A 207 -4.86 14.77 -4.41
CA HIS A 207 -5.20 13.47 -4.99
C HIS A 207 -3.96 12.73 -5.54
N GLN A 208 -2.99 13.46 -6.12
CA GLN A 208 -1.77 12.86 -6.64
C GLN A 208 -0.86 12.31 -5.53
N GLU A 209 -0.78 12.97 -4.38
CA GLU A 209 -0.06 12.44 -3.21
C GLU A 209 -0.80 11.22 -2.63
N MET A 210 -2.12 11.27 -2.55
CA MET A 210 -2.95 10.16 -2.06
C MET A 210 -2.76 8.88 -2.88
N ARG A 211 -2.48 8.99 -4.18
CA ARG A 211 -2.14 7.87 -5.08
C ARG A 211 -0.83 7.13 -4.73
N SER A 212 -0.03 7.68 -3.82
CA SER A 212 1.10 6.99 -3.18
C SER A 212 0.86 6.73 -1.69
N LEU A 213 0.18 7.64 -0.98
CA LEU A 213 -0.05 7.51 0.47
C LEU A 213 -0.93 6.32 0.85
N ILE A 214 -1.86 5.90 -0.02
CA ILE A 214 -2.61 4.67 0.24
C ILE A 214 -1.71 3.43 0.34
N CYS A 215 -0.63 3.38 -0.45
CA CYS A 215 0.38 2.33 -0.38
C CYS A 215 1.23 2.46 0.89
N ALA A 216 1.53 3.70 1.29
CA ALA A 216 2.29 4.03 2.50
C ALA A 216 1.56 3.70 3.82
N ASN A 217 0.30 3.24 3.79
CA ASN A 217 -0.31 2.59 4.96
C ASN A 217 0.49 1.35 5.39
N CYS A 218 1.19 0.70 4.45
CA CYS A 218 1.80 -0.61 4.64
C CYS A 218 3.25 -0.69 4.14
N HIS A 219 3.54 -0.09 2.99
CA HIS A 219 4.83 -0.18 2.29
C HIS A 219 5.84 0.87 2.78
N VAL A 220 6.22 0.72 4.05
CA VAL A 220 7.09 1.65 4.79
C VAL A 220 7.98 0.90 5.77
N GLU A 221 9.03 1.55 6.25
CA GLU A 221 9.77 1.14 7.44
C GLU A 221 8.90 1.30 8.69
N TYR A 222 9.00 0.33 9.61
CA TYR A 222 8.27 0.39 10.87
C TYR A 222 8.96 -0.39 11.98
N TYR A 223 8.65 -0.02 13.21
CA TYR A 223 9.00 -0.81 14.39
C TYR A 223 7.82 -0.87 15.36
N PHE A 224 7.95 -1.71 16.40
CA PHE A 224 6.94 -1.87 17.44
C PHE A 224 7.39 -1.16 18.73
N ARG A 225 6.81 0.01 18.99
CA ARG A 225 7.08 0.80 20.18
C ARG A 225 6.38 0.21 21.40
N THR A 226 7.13 0.01 22.48
CA THR A 226 6.57 -0.31 23.79
C THR A 226 7.01 0.78 24.77
N ASP A 227 6.02 1.43 25.39
CA ASP A 227 6.22 2.54 26.31
C ASP A 227 5.14 2.48 27.39
N GLU A 228 5.52 2.05 28.59
CA GLU A 228 4.58 1.87 29.71
C GLU A 228 3.97 3.20 30.17
N LYS A 229 4.71 4.31 30.06
CA LYS A 229 4.22 5.64 30.50
C LYS A 229 3.10 6.15 29.60
N GLU A 230 3.17 5.81 28.32
CA GLU A 230 2.14 6.14 27.32
C GLU A 230 1.09 5.03 27.14
N GLY A 231 1.23 3.92 27.89
CA GLY A 231 0.37 2.74 27.79
C GLY A 231 0.44 2.06 26.43
N LEU A 232 1.60 2.08 25.79
CA LEU A 232 1.85 1.49 24.46
C LEU A 232 2.53 0.13 24.61
N LYS A 233 2.00 -0.88 23.93
CA LYS A 233 2.60 -2.21 23.84
C LYS A 233 2.55 -2.71 22.41
N ASN A 234 3.71 -3.05 21.86
CA ASN A 234 3.88 -3.46 20.46
C ASN A 234 3.24 -2.48 19.45
N TYR A 235 3.19 -1.19 19.77
CA TYR A 235 2.45 -0.19 19.02
C TYR A 235 3.15 0.10 17.68
N LEU A 236 2.42 -0.04 16.56
CA LEU A 236 2.99 0.20 15.23
C LEU A 236 3.41 1.67 15.10
N THR A 237 4.69 1.91 14.83
CA THR A 237 5.23 3.27 14.72
C THR A 237 6.12 3.36 13.48
N PHE A 238 5.96 4.42 12.69
CA PHE A 238 6.89 4.75 11.60
C PHE A 238 7.93 5.74 12.13
N PRO A 239 9.24 5.48 11.97
CA PRO A 239 10.32 6.25 12.60
C PRO A 239 10.59 7.60 11.89
N TRP A 240 9.54 8.33 11.51
CA TRP A 240 9.63 9.49 10.62
C TRP A 240 9.75 10.84 11.32
N THR A 241 9.87 10.87 12.65
CA THR A 241 9.90 12.12 13.44
C THR A 241 11.00 13.08 12.96
N LYS A 242 12.14 12.56 12.51
CA LYS A 242 13.26 13.36 11.98
C LYS A 242 13.23 13.56 10.46
N GLY A 243 12.35 12.85 9.75
CA GLY A 243 12.32 12.78 8.30
C GLY A 243 12.22 11.34 7.81
N THR A 244 12.21 11.16 6.49
CA THR A 244 12.04 9.84 5.84
C THR A 244 13.30 9.38 5.11
N THR A 245 14.44 10.05 5.30
CA THR A 245 15.73 9.58 4.75
C THR A 245 16.29 8.48 5.63
N LEU A 246 17.23 7.68 5.10
CA LEU A 246 17.90 6.64 5.88
C LEU A 246 18.61 7.26 7.10
N GLU A 247 19.30 8.37 6.89
CA GLU A 247 20.04 9.09 7.93
C GLU A 247 19.10 9.62 9.02
N ASP A 248 17.94 10.18 8.65
CA ASP A 248 16.96 10.67 9.62
C ASP A 248 16.36 9.54 10.46
N VAL A 249 16.02 8.42 9.81
CA VAL A 249 15.46 7.23 10.47
C VAL A 249 16.50 6.59 11.39
N MET A 250 17.77 6.47 10.95
CA MET A 250 18.85 5.98 11.80
C MET A 250 19.10 6.91 12.98
N ALA A 251 19.16 8.22 12.76
CA ALA A 251 19.30 9.19 13.84
C ALA A 251 18.12 9.15 14.82
N TYR A 252 16.92 8.82 14.35
CA TYR A 252 15.75 8.60 15.21
C TYR A 252 15.97 7.39 16.12
N TYR A 253 16.33 6.24 15.54
CA TYR A 253 16.60 5.02 16.29
C TYR A 253 17.76 5.17 17.28
N ASP A 254 18.85 5.82 16.89
CA ASP A 254 19.98 6.12 17.79
C ASP A 254 19.52 6.97 19.00
N GLY A 255 18.65 7.95 18.76
CA GLY A 255 18.14 8.85 19.80
C GLY A 255 17.24 8.17 20.85
N ILE A 256 16.68 7.00 20.52
CA ILE A 256 15.86 6.20 21.43
C ILE A 256 16.52 4.86 21.81
N GLU A 257 17.79 4.68 21.42
CA GLU A 257 18.57 3.45 21.61
C GLU A 257 17.82 2.18 21.13
N HIS A 258 17.08 2.29 20.02
CA HIS A 258 16.24 1.21 19.50
C HIS A 258 17.07 0.04 18.99
N LYS A 259 16.57 -1.17 19.23
CA LYS A 259 17.04 -2.41 18.62
C LYS A 259 15.85 -3.37 18.51
N ASP A 260 15.74 -4.05 17.37
CA ASP A 260 14.74 -5.09 17.18
C ASP A 260 15.18 -6.40 17.83
N TYR A 261 16.48 -6.70 17.77
CA TYR A 261 17.07 -7.88 18.40
C TYR A 261 18.57 -7.70 18.66
N VAL A 262 19.13 -8.61 19.44
CA VAL A 262 20.59 -8.77 19.56
C VAL A 262 20.99 -9.96 18.70
N HIS A 263 21.90 -9.73 17.77
CA HIS A 263 22.36 -10.73 16.83
C HIS A 263 23.02 -11.90 17.55
N ALA A 264 22.51 -13.13 17.33
CA ALA A 264 22.86 -14.28 18.16
C ALA A 264 24.32 -14.75 18.05
N ILE A 265 25.01 -14.40 16.95
CA ILE A 265 26.40 -14.82 16.70
C ILE A 265 27.40 -13.75 17.17
N SER A 266 27.13 -12.47 16.86
CA SER A 266 28.08 -11.38 17.10
C SER A 266 27.81 -10.59 18.39
N GLY A 267 26.61 -10.71 18.98
CA GLY A 267 26.18 -9.89 20.12
C GLY A 267 25.82 -8.45 19.76
N THR A 268 25.78 -8.08 18.48
CA THR A 268 25.48 -6.72 18.02
C THR A 268 23.99 -6.39 18.19
N PRO A 269 23.59 -5.22 18.73
CA PRO A 269 22.21 -4.75 18.66
C PRO A 269 21.87 -4.38 17.21
N ILE A 270 20.78 -4.93 16.66
CA ILE A 270 20.39 -4.75 15.26
C ILE A 270 19.04 -4.05 15.18
N VAL A 271 18.97 -3.08 14.27
CA VAL A 271 17.71 -2.56 13.72
C VAL A 271 17.42 -3.33 12.43
N LYS A 272 16.21 -3.89 12.32
CA LYS A 272 15.76 -4.57 11.11
C LYS A 272 14.95 -3.59 10.30
N ALA A 273 15.37 -3.30 9.07
CA ALA A 273 14.54 -2.56 8.12
C ALA A 273 13.49 -3.46 7.46
N GLN A 274 12.29 -2.95 7.18
CA GLN A 274 11.20 -3.64 6.48
C GLN A 274 10.70 -2.76 5.35
N HIS A 275 10.72 -3.30 4.12
CA HIS A 275 10.11 -2.74 2.91
C HIS A 275 9.90 -1.20 2.92
N PRO A 276 10.98 -0.40 3.01
CA PRO A 276 10.93 1.07 3.07
C PRO A 276 10.61 1.66 1.68
N ASP A 277 9.58 1.13 1.02
CA ASP A 277 9.33 1.37 -0.39
C ASP A 277 8.94 2.83 -0.62
N TYR A 278 8.09 3.40 0.26
CA TYR A 278 7.69 4.81 0.17
C TYR A 278 8.86 5.76 0.45
N GLU A 279 9.66 5.47 1.47
CA GLU A 279 10.84 6.25 1.84
C GLU A 279 11.87 6.26 0.72
N LEU A 280 12.19 5.08 0.16
CA LEU A 280 13.12 4.96 -0.96
C LEU A 280 12.55 5.59 -2.23
N TYR A 281 11.27 5.34 -2.56
CA TYR A 281 10.58 5.97 -3.69
C TYR A 281 10.70 7.49 -3.67
N ARG A 282 10.53 8.11 -2.50
CA ARG A 282 10.57 9.57 -2.32
C ARG A 282 11.92 10.20 -2.64
N THR A 283 13.00 9.42 -2.63
CA THR A 283 14.35 9.89 -3.03
C THR A 283 14.62 9.72 -4.52
N GLY A 284 13.74 9.03 -5.25
CA GLY A 284 13.92 8.70 -6.66
C GLY A 284 13.42 9.76 -7.65
N VAL A 285 13.87 9.65 -8.90
CA VAL A 285 13.50 10.57 -9.99
C VAL A 285 12.00 10.56 -10.32
N HIS A 286 11.31 9.42 -10.12
CA HIS A 286 9.86 9.32 -10.36
C HIS A 286 9.08 10.20 -9.36
N ALA A 287 9.38 10.10 -8.06
CA ALA A 287 8.80 10.98 -7.06
C ALA A 287 9.15 12.46 -7.31
N TYR A 288 10.41 12.76 -7.66
CA TYR A 288 10.84 14.11 -8.03
C TYR A 288 10.03 14.69 -9.20
N ARG A 289 9.57 13.84 -10.12
CA ARG A 289 8.72 14.20 -11.27
C ARG A 289 7.22 14.04 -10.98
N ASN A 290 6.82 13.91 -9.72
CA ASN A 290 5.43 13.76 -9.29
C ASN A 290 4.72 12.52 -9.87
N VAL A 291 5.45 11.46 -10.19
CA VAL A 291 4.88 10.16 -10.59
C VAL A 291 4.57 9.36 -9.34
N SER A 292 3.32 8.98 -9.15
CA SER A 292 2.79 8.24 -7.99
C SER A 292 2.99 6.72 -8.11
N CYS A 293 2.84 6.00 -7.00
CA CYS A 293 2.83 4.54 -7.00
C CYS A 293 1.77 4.00 -7.97
N ALA A 294 0.56 4.59 -7.94
CA ALA A 294 -0.54 4.19 -8.80
C ALA A 294 -0.26 4.41 -10.29
N ASP A 295 0.58 5.37 -10.69
CA ASP A 295 0.90 5.59 -12.11
C ASP A 295 1.62 4.39 -12.76
N CYS A 296 2.35 3.59 -11.97
CA CYS A 296 3.07 2.42 -12.45
C CYS A 296 2.38 1.10 -12.06
N HIS A 297 1.80 1.03 -10.86
CA HIS A 297 1.26 -0.21 -10.31
C HIS A 297 -0.27 -0.33 -10.45
N MET A 298 -0.95 0.76 -10.81
CA MET A 298 -2.39 0.80 -11.09
C MET A 298 -2.69 1.66 -12.35
N PRO A 299 -2.11 1.32 -13.52
CA PRO A 299 -2.22 2.11 -14.74
C PRO A 299 -3.61 2.07 -15.39
#